data_AF-A0A1U7MQE9-F1
#
_entry.id   AF-A0A1U7MQE9-F1
#
_cell.length_a   1.000
_cell.length_b   1.000
_cell.length_c   1.000
_cell.angle_alpha   90.00
_cell.angle_beta   90.00
_cell.angle_gamma   90.00
#
_symmetry.space_group_name_H-M   'P 1'
#
loop_
_entity.id
_entity.type
_entity.pdbx_description
1 polymer ?
#
loop_
_entity_poly.entity_id
_entity_poly.type
_entity_poly.pdbx_seq_one_letter_code
_entity_poly.pdbx_strand_id
1 'polypeptide(L)'
;MRATSRGRREHRLVDVPAFGTPVRLVWVKRTWACPETTCRRRSFTEVDAGLAPPRSTWTTRARSWAVGQLRREHATVHGLARQLGLGWDTVWSGVEPILAAAAADEARFAGVQTLLRG
;
A
#
# COMPACT_ATOMS: atom_id res chain seq x y z
N MET A 1 -22.57 19.64 2.93
CA MET A 1 -21.89 19.35 1.66
C MET A 1 -22.59 18.17 1.02
N ARG A 2 -23.28 18.36 -0.11
CA ARG A 2 -23.91 17.25 -0.84
C ARG A 2 -23.01 16.89 -2.01
N ALA A 3 -22.76 15.60 -2.20
CA ALA A 3 -21.97 15.12 -3.31
C ALA A 3 -22.78 14.12 -4.12
N THR A 4 -22.85 14.33 -5.43
CA THR A 4 -23.54 13.42 -6.36
C THR A 4 -22.53 12.60 -7.13
N SER A 5 -22.87 11.34 -7.41
CA SER A 5 -22.03 10.48 -8.25
C SER A 5 -22.01 11.05 -9.67
N ARG A 6 -20.82 11.36 -10.17
CA ARG A 6 -20.57 11.90 -11.53
C ARG A 6 -20.13 10.83 -12.52
N GLY A 7 -19.63 9.69 -12.03
CA GLY A 7 -19.17 8.62 -12.89
C GLY A 7 -18.28 7.62 -12.17
N ARG A 8 -17.53 6.86 -12.96
CA ARG A 8 -16.57 5.87 -12.46
C ARG A 8 -15.24 6.01 -13.18
N ARG A 9 -14.16 5.67 -12.49
CA ARG A 9 -12.79 5.67 -13.03
C ARG A 9 -12.08 4.40 -12.64
N GLU A 10 -11.46 3.73 -13.61
CA GLU A 10 -10.61 2.59 -13.34
C GLU A 10 -9.26 3.02 -12.76
N HIS A 11 -8.78 2.25 -11.80
CA HIS A 11 -7.46 2.35 -11.24
C HIS A 11 -6.83 0.96 -11.17
N ARG A 12 -5.81 0.74 -11.98
CA ARG A 12 -5.08 -0.52 -12.05
C ARG A 12 -4.04 -0.57 -10.94
N LEU A 13 -4.03 -1.67 -10.20
CA LEU A 13 -3.16 -1.90 -9.05
C LEU A 13 -2.44 -3.23 -9.21
N VAL A 14 -1.17 -3.27 -8.82
CA VAL A 14 -0.44 -4.52 -8.57
C VAL A 14 -0.86 -5.08 -7.22
N ASP A 15 -1.02 -6.40 -7.15
CA ASP A 15 -1.39 -7.09 -5.92
C ASP A 15 -0.48 -8.30 -5.65
N VAL A 16 -0.72 -9.00 -4.54
CA VAL A 16 0.02 -10.18 -4.11
C VAL A 16 0.14 -11.20 -5.26
N PRO A 17 1.36 -11.62 -5.64
CA PRO A 17 1.54 -12.64 -6.66
C PRO A 17 0.84 -13.95 -6.30
N ALA A 18 0.28 -14.63 -7.29
CA ALA A 18 -0.33 -15.94 -7.13
C ALA A 18 0.44 -16.95 -7.98
N PHE A 19 0.90 -18.05 -7.37
CA PHE A 19 1.62 -19.13 -8.05
C PHE A 19 2.80 -18.63 -8.91
N GLY A 20 3.58 -17.69 -8.37
CA GLY A 20 4.72 -17.08 -9.08
C GLY A 20 4.34 -16.07 -10.16
N THR A 21 3.06 -15.79 -10.36
CA THR A 21 2.56 -14.88 -11.41
C THR A 21 2.12 -13.54 -10.80
N PRO A 22 2.55 -12.40 -11.37
CA PRO A 22 2.07 -11.09 -10.93
C PRO A 22 0.56 -10.94 -11.10
N VAL A 23 -0.13 -10.48 -10.04
CA VAL A 23 -1.57 -10.22 -10.07
C VAL A 23 -1.85 -8.73 -10.31
N ARG A 24 -2.93 -8.44 -11.05
CA ARG A 24 -3.42 -7.08 -11.30
C ARG A 24 -4.88 -6.97 -10.86
N LEU A 25 -5.19 -5.94 -10.09
CA LEU A 25 -6.52 -5.57 -9.65
C LEU A 25 -6.98 -4.33 -10.40
N VAL A 26 -8.24 -4.31 -10.84
CA VAL A 26 -8.88 -3.11 -11.40
C VAL A 26 -9.90 -2.61 -10.40
N TRP A 27 -9.60 -1.48 -9.77
CA TRP A 27 -10.55 -0.82 -8.89
C TRP A 27 -11.36 0.22 -9.66
N VAL A 28 -12.66 -0.03 -9.79
CA VAL A 28 -13.62 0.88 -10.41
C VAL A 28 -14.12 1.89 -9.36
N LYS A 29 -13.41 3.01 -9.24
CA LYS A 29 -13.67 4.08 -8.27
C LYS A 29 -14.88 4.90 -8.67
N ARG A 30 -15.71 5.29 -7.71
CA ARG A 30 -16.71 6.33 -7.93
C ARG A 30 -16.04 7.70 -8.01
N THR A 31 -16.51 8.55 -8.91
CA THR A 31 -16.17 9.97 -8.94
C THR A 31 -17.39 10.78 -8.49
N TRP A 32 -17.12 11.82 -7.72
CA TRP A 32 -18.13 12.65 -7.09
C TRP A 32 -17.99 14.09 -7.56
N ALA A 33 -19.11 14.81 -7.62
CA ALA A 33 -19.16 16.23 -7.84
C ALA A 33 -19.93 16.95 -6.73
N CYS A 34 -19.39 18.06 -6.23
CA CYS A 34 -20.13 19.01 -5.40
C CYS A 34 -20.80 20.04 -6.32
N PRO A 35 -22.15 20.17 -6.30
CA PRO A 35 -22.85 21.14 -7.14
C PRO A 35 -22.78 22.57 -6.57
N GLU A 36 -22.53 22.72 -5.27
CA GLU A 36 -22.46 24.03 -4.62
C GLU A 36 -21.27 24.87 -5.12
N THR A 37 -21.52 26.13 -5.48
CA THR A 37 -20.50 27.07 -6.00
C THR A 37 -19.47 27.47 -4.94
N THR A 38 -19.83 27.37 -3.66
CA THR A 38 -18.96 27.68 -2.52
C THR A 38 -17.96 26.55 -2.21
N CYS A 39 -18.12 25.36 -2.81
CA CYS A 39 -17.19 24.24 -2.62
C CYS A 39 -15.80 24.55 -3.21
N ARG A 40 -14.77 24.65 -2.36
CA ARG A 40 -13.36 24.79 -2.78
C ARG A 40 -12.90 23.66 -3.73
N ARG A 41 -13.41 22.45 -3.52
CA ARG A 41 -13.12 21.28 -4.38
C ARG A 41 -14.42 20.71 -4.94
N ARG A 42 -14.64 20.92 -6.23
CA ARG A 42 -15.88 20.55 -6.93
C ARG A 42 -15.91 19.11 -7.42
N SER A 43 -14.76 18.43 -7.48
CA SER A 43 -14.69 17.01 -7.83
C SER A 43 -13.67 16.25 -7.00
N PHE A 44 -14.02 15.02 -6.65
CA PHE A 44 -13.15 14.11 -5.92
C PHE A 44 -13.44 12.67 -6.34
N THR A 45 -12.43 11.81 -6.20
CA THR A 45 -12.54 10.39 -6.48
C THR A 45 -12.57 9.64 -5.17
N GLU A 46 -13.29 8.52 -5.15
CA GLU A 46 -13.29 7.58 -4.04
C GLU A 46 -11.86 7.21 -3.61
N VAL A 47 -11.64 7.23 -2.30
CA VAL A 47 -10.39 6.85 -1.65
C VAL A 47 -10.72 5.79 -0.62
N ASP A 48 -9.96 4.70 -0.64
CA ASP A 48 -9.99 3.61 0.32
C ASP A 48 -8.53 3.26 0.59
N ALA A 49 -8.01 3.74 1.72
CA ALA A 49 -6.64 3.49 2.15
C ALA A 49 -6.41 2.02 2.56
N GLY A 50 -7.47 1.29 2.92
CA GLY A 50 -7.41 -0.14 3.18
C GLY A 50 -7.14 -0.93 1.90
N LEU A 51 -7.65 -0.47 0.75
CA LEU A 51 -7.37 -1.07 -0.55
C LEU A 51 -6.03 -0.63 -1.13
N ALA A 52 -5.78 0.69 -1.25
CA ALA A 52 -4.53 1.24 -1.74
C ALA A 52 -4.33 2.71 -1.31
N PRO A 53 -3.10 3.13 -0.94
CA PRO A 53 -2.82 4.54 -0.67
C PRO A 53 -3.16 5.45 -1.87
N PRO A 54 -3.47 6.73 -1.64
CA PRO A 54 -3.75 7.67 -2.72
C PRO A 54 -2.64 7.67 -3.79
N ARG A 55 -3.03 7.56 -5.06
CA ARG A 55 -2.11 7.55 -6.24
C ARG A 55 -1.12 6.38 -6.27
N SER A 56 -1.29 5.38 -5.41
CA SER A 56 -0.47 4.17 -5.42
C SER A 56 -0.72 3.30 -6.64
N THR A 57 0.33 2.65 -7.14
CA THR A 57 0.26 1.65 -8.22
C THR A 57 0.04 0.22 -7.70
N TRP A 58 0.00 0.00 -6.39
CA TRP A 58 -0.14 -1.33 -5.77
C TRP A 58 -0.96 -1.30 -4.48
N THR A 59 -1.51 -2.45 -4.08
CA THR A 59 -2.45 -2.56 -2.96
C THR A 59 -1.75 -2.42 -1.59
N THR A 60 -2.51 -2.04 -0.57
CA THR A 60 -2.05 -2.07 0.84
C THR A 60 -1.71 -3.50 1.25
N ARG A 61 -2.52 -4.47 0.80
CA ARG A 61 -2.30 -5.91 1.00
C ARG A 61 -0.95 -6.38 0.45
N ALA A 62 -0.58 -5.96 -0.76
CA ALA A 62 0.70 -6.34 -1.37
C ALA A 62 1.91 -5.76 -0.62
N ARG A 63 1.78 -4.57 -0.02
CA ARG A 63 2.82 -4.02 0.86
C ARG A 63 3.02 -4.87 2.10
N SER A 64 1.92 -5.22 2.79
CA SER A 64 1.97 -6.08 3.99
C SER A 64 2.56 -7.46 3.66
N TRP A 65 2.20 -8.02 2.51
CA TRP A 65 2.80 -9.26 2.01
C TRP A 65 4.31 -9.10 1.76
N ALA A 66 4.73 -8.04 1.07
CA ALA A 66 6.14 -7.77 0.78
C ALA A 66 6.97 -7.62 2.06
N VAL A 67 6.46 -6.89 3.06
CA VAL A 67 7.08 -6.81 4.40
C VAL A 67 7.19 -8.19 5.05
N GLY A 68 6.15 -9.01 4.93
CA GLY A 68 6.19 -10.40 5.40
C GLY A 68 7.29 -11.23 4.73
N GLN A 69 7.47 -11.10 3.41
CA GLN A 69 8.53 -11.79 2.66
C GLN A 69 9.93 -11.35 3.10
N LEU A 70 10.15 -10.04 3.28
CA LEU A 70 11.42 -9.52 3.79
C LEU A 70 11.75 -10.08 5.18
N ARG A 71 10.74 -10.16 6.06
CA ARG A 71 10.94 -10.57 7.46
C ARG A 71 11.10 -12.06 7.67
N ARG A 72 10.47 -12.90 6.84
CA ARG A 72 10.37 -14.36 7.09
C ARG A 72 11.07 -15.22 6.05
N GLU A 73 11.15 -14.74 4.81
CA GLU A 73 11.62 -15.55 3.67
C GLU A 73 12.99 -15.09 3.15
N HIS A 74 13.67 -14.18 3.88
CA HIS A 74 14.93 -13.56 3.47
C HIS A 74 14.88 -12.98 2.05
N ALA A 75 13.70 -12.51 1.62
CA ALA A 75 13.53 -11.92 0.31
C ALA A 75 14.35 -10.63 0.19
N THR A 76 14.76 -10.30 -1.04
CA THR A 76 15.38 -9.01 -1.35
C THR A 76 14.36 -8.07 -1.99
N VAL A 77 14.52 -6.76 -1.79
CA VAL A 77 13.65 -5.75 -2.43
C VAL A 77 13.66 -5.90 -3.95
N HIS A 78 14.82 -6.22 -4.53
CA HIS A 78 14.94 -6.48 -5.97
C HIS A 78 14.18 -7.74 -6.39
N GLY A 79 14.25 -8.83 -5.61
CA GLY A 79 13.48 -10.05 -5.85
C GLY A 79 11.96 -9.79 -5.82
N LEU A 80 11.50 -8.98 -4.87
CA LEU A 80 10.09 -8.57 -4.77
C LEU A 80 9.66 -7.69 -5.94
N ALA A 81 10.50 -6.75 -6.36
CA ALA A 81 10.25 -5.92 -7.55
C ALA A 81 10.02 -6.77 -8.79
N ARG A 82 10.83 -7.82 -8.98
CA ARG A 82 10.65 -8.81 -10.06
C ARG A 82 9.34 -9.59 -9.93
N GLN A 83 9.00 -10.09 -8.74
CA GLN A 83 7.77 -10.86 -8.51
C GLN A 83 6.49 -10.01 -8.69
N LEU A 84 6.54 -8.72 -8.36
CA LEU A 84 5.41 -7.79 -8.49
C LEU A 84 5.34 -7.16 -9.89
N GLY A 85 6.45 -7.15 -10.62
CA GLY A 85 6.60 -6.40 -11.87
C GLY A 85 6.54 -4.89 -11.63
N LEU A 86 7.24 -4.42 -10.59
CA LEU A 86 7.36 -3.02 -10.20
C LEU A 86 8.83 -2.59 -10.22
N GLY A 87 9.07 -1.26 -10.21
CA GLY A 87 10.40 -0.72 -9.98
C GLY A 87 10.87 -0.96 -8.53
N TRP A 88 12.19 -1.12 -8.35
CA TRP A 88 12.79 -1.29 -7.04
C TRP A 88 12.47 -0.13 -6.08
N ASP A 89 12.53 1.09 -6.60
CA ASP A 89 12.19 2.35 -5.92
C ASP A 89 10.72 2.40 -5.47
N THR A 90 9.81 1.89 -6.30
CA THR A 90 8.38 1.80 -6.02
C THR A 90 8.10 0.79 -4.90
N VAL A 91 8.80 -0.35 -4.90
CA VAL A 91 8.70 -1.34 -3.83
C VAL A 91 9.27 -0.77 -2.55
N TRP A 92 10.49 -0.22 -2.59
CA TRP A 92 11.15 0.36 -1.42
C TRP A 92 10.31 1.45 -0.76
N SER A 93 9.87 2.45 -1.54
CA SER A 93 9.05 3.56 -1.01
C SER A 93 7.70 3.11 -0.41
N GLY A 94 7.19 1.93 -0.78
CA GLY A 94 5.98 1.38 -0.19
C GLY A 94 6.20 0.50 1.05
N VAL A 95 7.37 -0.11 1.23
CA VAL A 95 7.67 -0.97 2.40
C VAL A 95 8.49 -0.25 3.47
N GLU A 96 9.36 0.68 3.09
CA GLU A 96 10.26 1.40 4.01
C GLU A 96 9.49 2.10 5.14
N PRO A 97 8.37 2.81 4.90
CA PRO A 97 7.62 3.43 5.99
C PRO A 97 7.04 2.43 6.99
N ILE A 98 6.65 1.23 6.51
CA ILE A 98 6.10 0.17 7.36
C ILE A 98 7.21 -0.43 8.22
N LEU A 99 8.38 -0.67 7.62
CA LEU A 99 9.55 -1.18 8.33
C LEU A 99 10.08 -0.16 9.35
N ALA A 100 10.12 1.12 9.00
CA ALA A 100 10.53 2.20 9.87
C ALA A 100 9.60 2.31 11.09
N ALA A 101 8.28 2.28 10.87
CA ALA A 101 7.30 2.26 11.95
C ALA A 101 7.48 1.03 12.87
N ALA A 102 7.68 -0.15 12.29
CA ALA A 102 7.94 -1.37 13.07
C ALA A 102 9.29 -1.34 13.82
N ALA A 103 10.29 -0.63 13.30
CA ALA A 103 11.58 -0.47 13.96
C ALA A 103 11.53 0.52 15.13
N ALA A 104 10.70 1.56 15.01
CA ALA A 104 10.47 2.57 16.04
C ALA A 104 9.55 2.07 17.19
N ASP A 105 8.83 0.97 16.98
CA ASP A 105 7.99 0.36 18.02
C ASP A 105 8.85 -0.42 19.04
N GLU A 106 9.15 0.19 20.19
CA GLU A 106 9.89 -0.44 21.28
C GLU A 106 9.15 -1.62 21.92
N ALA A 107 7.81 -1.68 21.81
CA ALA A 107 7.03 -2.80 22.34
C ALA A 107 7.39 -4.13 21.66
N ARG A 108 8.07 -4.11 20.49
CA ARG A 108 8.60 -5.32 19.84
C ARG A 108 9.59 -6.10 20.70
N PHE A 109 10.18 -5.47 21.71
CA PHE A 109 11.10 -6.09 22.66
C PHE A 109 10.44 -6.44 24.00
N ALA A 110 9.13 -6.23 24.16
CA ALA A 110 8.43 -6.61 25.37
C ALA A 110 8.62 -8.11 25.65
N GLY A 111 9.15 -8.44 26.83
CA GLY A 111 9.46 -9.82 27.23
C GLY A 111 10.80 -10.37 26.72
N VAL A 112 11.60 -9.58 26.00
CA VAL A 112 12.97 -9.95 25.59
C VAL A 112 13.95 -9.51 26.68
N GLN A 113 14.78 -10.45 27.17
CA GLN A 113 15.89 -10.14 28.07
C GLN A 113 17.21 -10.13 27.28
N THR A 114 17.95 -9.03 27.35
CA THR A 114 19.30 -8.96 26.79
C THR A 114 20.25 -9.74 27.70
N LEU A 115 20.96 -10.73 27.15
CA LEU A 115 22.05 -11.38 27.84
C LEU A 115 23.28 -10.46 27.79
N LEU A 116 23.46 -9.62 28.81
CA LEU A 116 24.74 -8.97 29.05
C LEU A 116 25.65 -10.01 29.71
N ARG A 117 26.68 -10.47 28.99
CA ARG A 117 27.80 -11.19 29.62
C ARG A 117 28.56 -10.19 30.48
N GLY A 118 28.58 -10.43 31.80
CA GLY A 118 29.52 -9.79 32.72
C GLY A 118 30.94 -10.26 32.50
#